data_AF-A0A966JD35-F1
#
_entry.id   AF-A0A966JD35-F1
#
_cell.length_a   1.000
_cell.length_b   1.000
_cell.length_c   1.000
_cell.angle_alpha   90.00
_cell.angle_beta   90.00
_cell.angle_gamma   90.00
#
_symmetry.space_group_name_H-M   'P 1'
#
loop_
_entity.id
_entity.type
_entity.pdbx_description
1 polymer ?
#
loop_
_entity_poly.entity_id
_entity_poly.type
_entity_poly.pdbx_seq_one_letter_code
_entity_poly.pdbx_strand_id
1 'polypeptide(L)'
;MHDTRTGLGSLRTQDIGIASEGVHRMSIDTALLAGVRPVALALNVTVTDAEASGYATVFGCGERPETSNLNFAPGSAVANAVVTPVISPDDPGFCVHLSAPAHVLVDLVGAFPGGGDFTPVRPTRLTDTRSSGNRIGTSAGDGADLMVAVAGHGGVEPGASSAILNVTVTDVRSEGFATVHPCGARPNASNCVSLEPRGSRMTCGRSR
;
A
#
# COMPACT_ATOMS: atom_id res chain seq x y z
N MET A 1 11.29 6.30 -10.84
CA MET A 1 11.10 7.42 -9.91
C MET A 1 10.29 8.50 -10.60
N HIS A 2 9.10 8.77 -10.07
CA HIS A 2 8.23 9.88 -10.46
C HIS A 2 8.07 10.79 -9.24
N ASP A 3 8.39 12.07 -9.40
CA ASP A 3 8.33 13.09 -8.34
C ASP A 3 7.42 14.25 -8.78
N THR A 4 6.28 14.43 -8.10
CA THR A 4 5.33 15.50 -8.43
C THR A 4 5.84 16.91 -8.09
N ARG A 5 7.01 17.04 -7.45
CA ARG A 5 7.63 18.34 -7.14
C ARG A 5 8.48 18.90 -8.29
N THR A 6 8.97 18.05 -9.19
CA THR A 6 9.93 18.46 -10.24
C THR A 6 9.60 17.97 -11.65
N GLY A 7 8.60 17.09 -11.81
CA GLY A 7 8.21 16.56 -13.12
C GLY A 7 9.19 15.59 -13.75
N LEU A 8 10.24 15.22 -13.02
CA LEU A 8 11.26 14.31 -13.51
C LEU A 8 10.84 12.86 -13.24
N GLY A 9 10.56 12.13 -14.33
CA GLY A 9 10.27 10.70 -14.31
C GLY A 9 9.93 10.17 -15.70
N SER A 10 10.22 8.91 -15.96
CA SER A 10 10.08 8.28 -17.28
C SER A 10 8.65 7.85 -17.64
N LEU A 11 7.64 8.33 -16.92
CA LEU A 11 6.22 8.08 -17.17
C LEU A 11 5.67 9.17 -18.10
N ARG A 12 4.85 8.81 -19.10
CA ARG A 12 4.14 9.82 -19.92
C ARG A 12 3.02 10.47 -19.10
N THR A 13 3.23 11.76 -18.80
CA THR A 13 2.30 12.87 -18.48
C THR A 13 1.96 13.27 -17.03
N GLN A 14 2.01 14.61 -16.87
CA GLN A 14 1.47 15.56 -15.89
C GLN A 14 2.20 15.75 -14.55
N ASP A 15 2.96 16.85 -14.47
CA ASP A 15 3.24 17.57 -13.22
C ASP A 15 1.93 17.86 -12.50
N ILE A 16 1.64 17.15 -11.40
CA ILE A 16 0.41 17.40 -10.63
C ILE A 16 0.65 18.39 -9.48
N GLY A 17 1.90 18.79 -9.19
CA GLY A 17 2.19 19.64 -8.05
C GLY A 17 1.68 19.03 -6.74
N ILE A 18 1.18 19.85 -5.80
CA ILE A 18 0.31 19.36 -4.72
C ILE A 18 -0.92 18.78 -5.41
N ALA A 19 -1.06 17.45 -5.37
CA ALA A 19 -2.24 16.81 -5.89
C ALA A 19 -3.42 17.24 -5.02
N SER A 20 -4.45 17.82 -5.65
CA SER A 20 -5.69 18.19 -4.95
C SER A 20 -6.30 16.96 -4.28
N GLU A 21 -7.20 17.17 -3.31
CA GLU A 21 -8.06 16.07 -2.86
C GLU A 21 -8.79 15.43 -4.07
N GLY A 22 -8.99 14.12 -4.05
CA GLY A 22 -9.67 13.39 -5.12
C GLY A 22 -8.85 12.23 -5.67
N VAL A 23 -9.17 11.79 -6.89
CA VAL A 23 -8.52 10.66 -7.57
C VAL A 23 -7.67 11.16 -8.73
N HIS A 24 -6.41 10.74 -8.75
CA HIS A 24 -5.43 11.08 -9.79
C HIS A 24 -4.97 9.81 -10.50
N ARG A 25 -5.07 9.77 -11.83
CA ARG A 25 -4.57 8.66 -12.64
C ARG A 25 -3.11 8.89 -12.98
N MET A 26 -2.31 7.85 -12.77
CA MET A 26 -0.90 7.75 -13.15
C MET A 26 -0.78 6.74 -14.30
N SER A 27 -0.33 7.21 -15.45
CA SER A 27 -0.08 6.36 -16.62
C SER A 27 1.34 5.79 -16.54
N ILE A 28 1.52 4.53 -16.96
CA ILE A 28 2.83 3.91 -17.12
C ILE A 28 3.26 3.99 -18.59
N ASP A 29 4.46 4.54 -18.83
CA ASP A 29 5.06 4.45 -20.16
C ASP A 29 5.42 2.99 -20.45
N THR A 30 4.76 2.40 -21.44
CA THR A 30 4.95 1.01 -21.85
C THR A 30 6.38 0.74 -22.34
N ALA A 31 7.14 1.77 -22.75
CA ALA A 31 8.55 1.64 -23.07
C ALA A 31 9.38 1.15 -21.87
N LEU A 32 8.99 1.50 -20.64
CA LEU A 32 9.63 1.03 -19.41
C LEU A 32 9.38 -0.44 -19.11
N LEU A 33 8.34 -1.00 -19.72
CA LEU A 33 7.93 -2.37 -19.49
C LEU A 33 8.61 -3.34 -20.46
N ALA A 34 9.47 -2.86 -21.37
CA ALA A 34 10.24 -3.68 -22.30
C ALA A 34 9.41 -4.75 -23.04
N GLY A 35 8.17 -4.41 -23.42
CA GLY A 35 7.24 -5.31 -24.11
C GLY A 35 6.41 -6.24 -23.21
N VAL A 36 6.56 -6.14 -21.89
CA VAL A 36 5.68 -6.83 -20.93
C VAL A 36 4.28 -6.20 -20.98
N ARG A 37 3.26 -7.04 -21.09
CA ARG A 37 1.86 -6.67 -20.82
C ARG A 37 1.53 -6.95 -19.35
N PRO A 38 1.49 -5.93 -18.49
CA PRO A 38 1.36 -6.15 -17.06
C PRO A 38 -0.11 -6.41 -16.69
N VAL A 39 -0.32 -7.30 -15.73
CA VAL A 39 -1.60 -7.44 -15.02
C VAL A 39 -1.55 -6.83 -13.63
N ALA A 40 -0.35 -6.50 -13.12
CA ALA A 40 -0.16 -5.75 -11.90
C ALA A 40 1.18 -5.01 -11.87
N LEU A 41 1.27 -4.00 -11.01
CA LEU A 41 2.45 -3.18 -10.77
C LEU A 41 2.85 -3.26 -9.29
N ALA A 42 4.14 -3.46 -9.03
CA ALA A 42 4.76 -3.27 -7.72
C ALA A 42 5.36 -1.87 -7.65
N LEU A 43 4.94 -1.09 -6.66
CA LEU A 43 5.23 0.32 -6.50
C LEU A 43 5.77 0.61 -5.10
N ASN A 44 6.66 1.58 -4.96
CA ASN A 44 6.88 2.28 -3.71
C ASN A 44 6.19 3.65 -3.81
N VAL A 45 5.26 3.93 -2.91
CA VAL A 45 4.46 5.17 -2.93
C VAL A 45 4.77 5.96 -1.67
N THR A 46 5.23 7.20 -1.84
CA THR A 46 5.56 8.11 -0.74
C THR A 46 4.63 9.31 -0.78
N VAL A 47 4.02 9.67 0.35
CA VAL A 47 3.32 10.94 0.52
C VAL A 47 4.16 11.86 1.38
N THR A 48 4.30 13.11 0.95
CA THR A 48 5.07 14.16 1.64
C THR A 48 4.35 15.50 1.56
N ASP A 49 4.76 16.45 2.41
CA ASP A 49 4.33 17.84 2.34
C ASP A 49 2.79 18.00 2.31
N ALA A 50 2.11 17.19 3.14
CA ALA A 50 0.66 17.21 3.26
C ALA A 50 0.17 18.49 3.98
N GLU A 51 -0.87 19.13 3.46
CA GLU A 51 -1.46 20.34 4.06
C GLU A 51 -2.34 20.03 5.27
N ALA A 52 -2.88 18.81 5.34
CA ALA A 52 -3.70 18.32 6.46
C ALA A 52 -3.46 16.82 6.69
N SER A 53 -3.94 16.31 7.83
CA SER A 53 -3.92 14.86 8.07
C SER A 53 -4.90 14.16 7.15
N GLY A 54 -4.48 13.03 6.58
CA GLY A 54 -5.28 12.31 5.60
C GLY A 54 -4.74 10.92 5.31
N TYR A 55 -5.21 10.34 4.22
CA TYR A 55 -4.79 9.03 3.73
C TYR A 55 -4.74 8.98 2.22
N ALA A 56 -3.96 8.03 1.72
CA ALA A 56 -3.88 7.70 0.30
C ALA A 56 -4.38 6.28 0.02
N THR A 57 -5.11 6.08 -1.08
CA THR A 57 -5.51 4.76 -1.60
C THR A 57 -5.00 4.60 -3.02
N VAL A 58 -4.26 3.53 -3.29
CA VAL A 58 -3.67 3.19 -4.58
C VAL A 58 -4.39 1.97 -5.15
N PHE A 59 -4.89 2.07 -6.37
CA PHE A 59 -5.75 1.05 -6.98
C PHE A 59 -5.70 1.10 -8.51
N GLY A 60 -6.22 0.08 -9.20
CA GLY A 60 -6.15 -0.05 -10.67
C GLY A 60 -7.06 0.89 -11.48
N CYS A 61 -7.49 2.03 -10.95
CA CYS A 61 -8.44 2.96 -11.59
C CYS A 61 -9.86 2.41 -11.88
N GLY A 62 -10.25 1.31 -11.24
CA GLY A 62 -11.63 0.81 -11.24
C GLY A 62 -12.42 1.33 -10.04
N GLU A 63 -13.18 0.44 -9.41
CA GLU A 63 -13.80 0.72 -8.13
C GLU A 63 -12.73 0.98 -7.06
N ARG A 64 -12.82 2.12 -6.38
CA ARG A 64 -11.88 2.50 -5.33
C ARG A 64 -12.17 1.70 -4.05
N PRO A 65 -11.18 0.97 -3.50
CA PRO A 65 -11.36 0.29 -2.23
C PRO A 65 -11.59 1.28 -1.08
N GLU A 66 -12.37 0.89 -0.06
CA GLU A 66 -12.53 1.66 1.19
C GLU A 66 -11.32 1.51 2.15
N THR A 67 -10.18 1.06 1.64
CA THR A 67 -8.94 0.84 2.41
C THR A 67 -7.91 1.88 1.99
N SER A 68 -7.11 2.38 2.95
CA SER A 68 -5.94 3.21 2.66
C SER A 68 -4.68 2.35 2.56
N ASN A 69 -3.72 2.77 1.73
CA ASN A 69 -2.38 2.22 1.68
C ASN A 69 -1.45 2.87 2.69
N LEU A 70 -1.60 4.17 2.93
CA LEU A 70 -0.85 4.88 3.97
C LEU A 70 -1.67 6.04 4.50
N ASN A 71 -1.40 6.39 5.75
CA ASN A 71 -1.97 7.56 6.42
C ASN A 71 -0.84 8.56 6.65
N PHE A 72 -1.14 9.85 6.52
CA PHE A 72 -0.16 10.93 6.58
C PHE A 72 -0.66 12.10 7.42
N ALA A 73 0.28 12.90 7.91
CA ALA A 73 0.03 14.14 8.64
C ALA A 73 0.96 15.26 8.14
N PRO A 74 0.64 16.53 8.41
CA PRO A 74 1.53 17.64 8.05
C PRO A 74 2.93 17.45 8.63
N GLY A 75 3.95 17.73 7.82
CA GLY A 75 5.37 17.60 8.21
C GLY A 75 5.91 16.17 8.25
N SER A 76 5.15 15.17 7.77
CA SER A 76 5.63 13.78 7.65
C SER A 76 5.87 13.39 6.19
N ALA A 77 6.89 12.55 5.97
CA ALA A 77 7.09 11.81 4.73
C ALA A 77 6.88 10.33 5.05
N VAL A 78 5.84 9.72 4.47
CA VAL A 78 5.45 8.33 4.75
C VAL A 78 5.45 7.54 3.46
N ALA A 79 6.18 6.43 3.42
CA ALA A 79 6.27 5.53 2.29
C ALA A 79 5.61 4.19 2.58
N ASN A 80 4.97 3.59 1.58
CA ASN A 80 4.50 2.21 1.63
C ASN A 80 4.74 1.49 0.29
N ALA A 81 5.07 0.20 0.36
CA ALA A 81 5.12 -0.68 -0.80
C ALA A 81 3.71 -1.14 -1.17
N VAL A 82 3.36 -1.04 -2.46
CA VAL A 82 2.02 -1.32 -2.97
C VAL A 82 2.11 -2.25 -4.17
N VAL A 83 1.27 -3.28 -4.21
CA VAL A 83 0.97 -4.00 -5.45
C VAL A 83 -0.46 -3.67 -5.87
N THR A 84 -0.65 -3.20 -7.10
CA THR A 84 -1.97 -2.83 -7.64
C THR A 84 -2.23 -3.54 -8.96
N PRO A 85 -3.48 -4.00 -9.21
CA PRO A 85 -3.85 -4.53 -10.52
C PRO A 85 -3.74 -3.45 -11.61
N VAL A 86 -3.47 -3.90 -12.83
CA VAL A 86 -3.62 -3.13 -14.07
C VAL A 86 -4.91 -3.57 -14.74
N ILE A 87 -5.86 -2.64 -14.89
CA ILE A 87 -7.16 -2.95 -15.48
C ILE A 87 -7.10 -2.97 -17.02
N SER A 88 -6.25 -2.14 -17.62
CA SER A 88 -6.02 -2.10 -19.07
C SER A 88 -4.55 -2.38 -19.37
N PRO A 89 -4.17 -3.61 -19.77
CA PRO A 89 -2.78 -3.92 -20.11
C PRO A 89 -2.23 -3.13 -21.30
N ASP A 90 -3.09 -2.66 -22.20
CA ASP A 90 -2.72 -1.87 -23.39
C ASP A 90 -2.52 -0.37 -23.07
N ASP A 91 -3.07 0.10 -21.94
CA ASP A 91 -2.85 1.44 -21.38
C ASP A 91 -2.60 1.30 -19.87
N PRO A 92 -1.43 0.74 -19.50
CA PRO A 92 -1.16 0.38 -18.11
C PRO A 92 -1.08 1.64 -17.26
N GLY A 93 -1.75 1.58 -16.12
CA GLY A 93 -1.81 2.69 -15.18
C GLY A 93 -2.47 2.29 -13.87
N PHE A 94 -2.41 3.20 -12.93
CA PHE A 94 -3.00 3.07 -11.61
C PHE A 94 -3.53 4.43 -11.14
N CYS A 95 -4.32 4.44 -10.08
CA CYS A 95 -4.93 5.64 -9.53
C CYS A 95 -4.53 5.79 -8.07
N VAL A 96 -4.29 7.03 -7.67
CA VAL A 96 -4.06 7.42 -6.28
C VAL A 96 -5.20 8.34 -5.86
N HIS A 97 -5.95 7.93 -4.84
CA HIS A 97 -6.88 8.80 -4.14
C HIS A 97 -6.18 9.45 -2.97
N LEU A 98 -6.30 10.77 -2.82
CA LEU A 98 -5.91 11.53 -1.65
C LEU A 98 -7.14 12.09 -0.94
N SER A 99 -7.20 11.93 0.38
CA SER A 99 -8.24 12.52 1.23
C SER A 99 -7.91 13.95 1.71
N ALA A 100 -6.71 14.45 1.40
CA ALA A 100 -6.25 15.80 1.69
C ALA A 100 -5.11 16.15 0.72
N PRO A 101 -4.91 17.44 0.37
CA PRO A 101 -3.84 17.86 -0.53
C PRO A 101 -2.45 17.45 -0.01
N ALA A 102 -1.65 16.83 -0.87
CA ALA A 102 -0.29 16.40 -0.56
C ALA A 102 0.53 16.16 -1.84
N HIS A 103 1.84 16.01 -1.70
CA HIS A 103 2.71 15.52 -2.76
C HIS A 103 2.81 13.99 -2.73
N VAL A 104 2.86 13.36 -3.90
CA VAL A 104 2.97 11.90 -4.04
C VAL A 104 4.15 11.58 -4.93
N LEU A 105 5.07 10.75 -4.44
CA LEU A 105 6.17 10.21 -5.23
C LEU A 105 5.90 8.73 -5.46
N VAL A 106 6.15 8.27 -6.69
CA VAL A 106 5.95 6.86 -7.04
C VAL A 106 7.17 6.29 -7.75
N ASP A 107 7.69 5.20 -7.21
CA ASP A 107 8.70 4.38 -7.87
C ASP A 107 8.07 3.09 -8.38
N LEU A 108 8.21 2.82 -9.67
CA LEU A 108 7.92 1.51 -10.23
C LEU A 108 9.06 0.56 -9.85
N VAL A 109 8.76 -0.42 -9.01
CA VAL A 109 9.71 -1.45 -8.56
C VAL A 109 9.72 -2.64 -9.51
N GLY A 110 8.55 -2.98 -10.07
CA GLY A 110 8.43 -4.06 -11.03
C GLY A 110 7.01 -4.20 -11.58
N ALA A 111 6.86 -5.06 -12.57
CA ALA A 111 5.58 -5.37 -13.19
C ALA A 111 5.39 -6.88 -13.30
N PHE A 112 4.16 -7.34 -13.06
CA PHE A 112 3.81 -8.75 -13.17
C PHE A 112 3.18 -9.02 -14.54
N PRO A 113 3.76 -9.90 -15.38
CA PRO A 113 3.21 -10.21 -16.68
C PRO A 113 1.91 -11.02 -16.55
N GLY A 114 1.01 -10.88 -17.52
CA GLY A 114 -0.13 -11.78 -17.64
C GLY A 114 0.31 -13.22 -17.93
N GLY A 115 -0.35 -14.20 -17.29
CA GLY A 115 -0.06 -15.62 -17.44
C GLY A 115 1.08 -16.17 -16.57
N GLY A 116 1.64 -15.37 -15.65
CA GLY A 116 2.54 -15.86 -14.60
C GLY A 116 1.81 -16.36 -13.35
N ASP A 117 2.57 -16.79 -12.33
CA ASP A 117 2.04 -17.32 -11.05
C ASP A 117 1.39 -16.26 -10.15
N PHE A 118 1.42 -14.99 -10.55
CA PHE A 118 0.76 -13.90 -9.83
C PHE A 118 -0.60 -13.59 -10.44
N THR A 119 -1.66 -13.92 -9.72
CA THR A 119 -3.04 -13.55 -10.07
C THR A 119 -3.46 -12.31 -9.28
N PRO A 120 -3.53 -11.13 -9.91
CA PRO A 120 -4.06 -9.96 -9.23
C PRO A 120 -5.55 -10.14 -8.93
N VAL A 121 -5.94 -9.76 -7.72
CA VAL A 121 -7.36 -9.71 -7.32
C VAL A 121 -7.82 -8.26 -7.26
N ARG A 122 -9.14 -8.05 -7.36
CA ARG A 122 -9.73 -6.74 -7.01
C ARG A 122 -9.46 -6.50 -5.52
N PRO A 123 -8.90 -5.35 -5.12
CA PRO A 123 -8.57 -5.14 -3.72
C PRO A 123 -9.84 -5.24 -2.87
N THR A 124 -9.84 -6.20 -1.94
CA THR A 124 -10.98 -6.51 -1.08
C THR A 124 -10.52 -6.51 0.37
N ARG A 125 -11.29 -5.88 1.25
CA ARG A 125 -10.98 -5.87 2.69
C ARG A 125 -11.33 -7.22 3.30
N LEU A 126 -10.32 -8.02 3.63
CA LEU A 126 -10.50 -9.35 4.25
C LEU A 126 -10.88 -9.24 5.74
N THR A 127 -10.44 -8.19 6.43
CA THR A 127 -10.74 -7.99 7.86
C THR A 127 -10.75 -6.49 8.21
N ASP A 128 -11.66 -6.10 9.09
CA ASP A 128 -11.72 -4.77 9.72
C ASP A 128 -11.98 -4.91 11.21
N THR A 129 -11.02 -4.54 12.05
CA THR A 129 -11.19 -4.61 13.51
C THR A 129 -11.88 -3.37 14.08
N ARG A 130 -12.01 -2.28 13.30
CA ARG A 130 -12.58 -1.01 13.76
C ARG A 130 -14.06 -1.14 14.08
N SER A 131 -14.81 -1.87 13.27
CA SER A 131 -16.25 -2.10 13.44
C SER A 131 -16.59 -2.94 14.68
N SER A 132 -15.64 -3.75 15.15
CA SER A 132 -15.79 -4.57 16.36
C SER A 132 -15.51 -3.81 17.65
N GLY A 133 -14.93 -2.61 17.58
CA GLY A 133 -14.46 -1.83 18.74
C GLY A 133 -13.23 -2.41 19.46
N ASN A 134 -12.85 -3.65 19.16
CA ASN A 134 -11.72 -4.34 19.76
C ASN A 134 -10.42 -4.03 19.01
N ARG A 135 -9.48 -3.41 19.72
CA ARG A 135 -8.10 -3.25 19.24
C ARG A 135 -7.36 -4.57 19.43
N ILE A 136 -6.46 -4.86 18.50
CA ILE A 136 -5.58 -6.03 18.54
C ILE A 136 -4.18 -5.61 19.02
N GLY A 137 -3.48 -6.52 19.70
CA GLY A 137 -2.17 -6.25 20.30
C GLY A 137 -2.24 -5.70 21.73
N THR A 138 -1.10 -5.71 22.40
CA THR A 138 -0.90 -5.14 23.75
C THR A 138 0.35 -4.25 23.73
N SER A 139 0.44 -3.28 24.64
CA SER A 139 1.65 -2.46 24.81
C SER A 139 2.84 -3.27 25.35
N ALA A 140 2.59 -4.47 25.89
CA ALA A 140 3.64 -5.41 26.30
C ALA A 140 4.20 -6.24 25.13
N GLY A 141 3.62 -6.14 23.93
CA GLY A 141 4.04 -6.90 22.75
C GLY A 141 3.68 -8.40 22.81
N ASP A 142 2.89 -8.82 23.79
CA ASP A 142 2.44 -10.20 24.02
C ASP A 142 0.99 -10.45 23.54
N GLY A 143 0.46 -9.53 22.73
CA GLY A 143 -0.88 -9.67 22.16
C GLY A 143 -1.02 -10.92 21.28
N ALA A 144 -2.21 -11.52 21.31
CA ALA A 144 -2.52 -12.68 20.48
C ALA A 144 -2.53 -12.33 18.99
N ASP A 145 -2.05 -13.27 18.16
CA ASP A 145 -2.08 -13.14 16.70
C ASP A 145 -3.53 -13.07 16.20
N LEU A 146 -3.81 -12.11 15.31
CA LEU A 146 -5.07 -12.07 14.58
C LEU A 146 -4.97 -12.99 13.37
N MET A 147 -5.79 -14.05 13.37
CA MET A 147 -5.88 -15.00 12.26
C MET A 147 -6.79 -14.43 11.17
N VAL A 148 -6.25 -14.23 9.97
CA VAL A 148 -7.01 -13.75 8.80
C VAL A 148 -7.03 -14.85 7.74
N ALA A 149 -8.21 -15.32 7.38
CA ALA A 149 -8.37 -16.27 6.27
C ALA A 149 -8.17 -15.53 4.94
N VAL A 150 -7.21 -16.02 4.13
CA VAL A 150 -6.86 -15.41 2.84
C VAL A 150 -7.32 -16.28 1.67
N ALA A 151 -6.86 -17.53 1.60
CA ALA A 151 -7.27 -18.46 0.54
C ALA A 151 -8.80 -18.65 0.52
N GLY A 152 -9.39 -18.62 -0.67
CA GLY A 152 -10.84 -18.73 -0.87
C GLY A 152 -11.64 -17.48 -0.53
N HIS A 153 -11.00 -16.36 -0.16
CA HIS A 153 -11.67 -15.12 0.23
C HIS A 153 -11.21 -13.94 -0.64
N GLY A 154 -12.09 -12.95 -0.86
CA GLY A 154 -11.74 -11.71 -1.56
C GLY A 154 -11.21 -11.90 -3.00
N GLY A 155 -11.63 -12.99 -3.67
CA GLY A 155 -11.16 -13.36 -5.01
C GLY A 155 -9.85 -14.15 -5.04
N VAL A 156 -9.26 -14.49 -3.89
CA VAL A 156 -8.09 -15.36 -3.81
C VAL A 156 -8.53 -16.81 -3.99
N GLU A 157 -7.85 -17.54 -4.88
CA GLU A 157 -8.10 -18.97 -5.12
C GLU A 157 -7.93 -19.81 -3.83
N PRO A 158 -8.80 -20.79 -3.56
CA PRO A 158 -8.65 -21.68 -2.40
C PRO A 158 -7.32 -22.45 -2.35
N GLY A 159 -6.69 -22.67 -3.51
CA GLY A 159 -5.39 -23.33 -3.64
C GLY A 159 -4.17 -22.40 -3.57
N ALA A 160 -4.35 -21.10 -3.32
CA ALA A 160 -3.24 -20.15 -3.27
C ALA A 160 -2.26 -20.49 -2.13
N SER A 161 -0.98 -20.63 -2.47
CA SER A 161 0.09 -20.95 -1.53
C SER A 161 0.75 -19.70 -0.91
N SER A 162 0.53 -18.53 -1.51
CA SER A 162 1.05 -17.24 -1.04
C SER A 162 0.11 -16.11 -1.43
N ALA A 163 0.23 -14.98 -0.73
CA ALA A 163 -0.54 -13.77 -1.02
C ALA A 163 0.30 -12.53 -0.72
N ILE A 164 0.06 -11.47 -1.48
CA ILE A 164 0.56 -10.12 -1.17
C ILE A 164 -0.58 -9.36 -0.51
N LEU A 165 -0.33 -8.84 0.69
CA LEU A 165 -1.33 -8.15 1.49
C LEU A 165 -0.88 -6.70 1.72
N ASN A 166 -1.85 -5.79 1.65
CA ASN A 166 -1.69 -4.46 2.22
C ASN A 166 -2.30 -4.47 3.62
N VAL A 167 -1.53 -4.06 4.63
CA VAL A 167 -1.95 -4.08 6.04
C VAL A 167 -1.84 -2.67 6.61
N THR A 168 -2.98 -2.17 7.09
CA THR A 168 -3.08 -0.83 7.66
C THR A 168 -3.37 -0.93 9.14
N VAL A 169 -2.51 -0.32 9.95
CA VAL A 169 -2.72 -0.19 11.39
C VAL A 169 -3.10 1.25 11.71
N THR A 170 -4.16 1.42 12.49
CA THR A 170 -4.70 2.73 12.89
C THR A 170 -5.13 2.71 14.36
N ASP A 171 -5.39 3.88 14.92
CA ASP A 171 -5.85 4.06 16.31
C ASP A 171 -4.91 3.44 17.37
N VAL A 172 -3.59 3.57 17.11
CA VAL A 172 -2.49 3.08 17.94
C VAL A 172 -2.39 3.91 19.24
N ARG A 173 -2.12 3.24 20.37
CA ARG A 173 -2.03 3.87 21.71
C ARG A 173 -0.60 4.01 22.27
N SER A 174 0.34 3.21 21.78
CA SER A 174 1.74 3.21 22.18
C SER A 174 2.62 2.89 20.99
N GLU A 175 3.88 3.31 21.02
CA GLU A 175 4.85 2.93 19.99
C GLU A 175 4.98 1.39 19.92
N GLY A 176 5.25 0.88 18.73
CA GLY A 176 5.39 -0.55 18.50
C GLY A 176 5.54 -0.92 17.04
N PHE A 177 5.33 -2.20 16.71
CA PHE A 177 5.25 -2.68 15.34
C PHE A 177 4.20 -3.77 15.22
N ALA A 178 3.65 -3.93 14.01
CA ALA A 178 2.87 -5.10 13.64
C ALA A 178 3.71 -6.01 12.72
N THR A 179 3.61 -7.31 12.95
CA THR A 179 4.26 -8.34 12.15
C THR A 179 3.22 -9.16 11.42
N VAL A 180 3.39 -9.30 10.11
CA VAL A 180 2.56 -10.20 9.29
C VAL A 180 3.36 -11.47 9.01
N HIS A 181 2.80 -12.63 9.33
CA HIS A 181 3.41 -13.93 9.07
C HIS A 181 2.37 -15.00 8.74
N PRO A 182 2.76 -16.09 8.04
CA PRO A 182 1.90 -17.24 7.85
C PRO A 182 1.46 -17.84 9.19
N CYS A 183 0.27 -18.44 9.20
CA CYS A 183 -0.22 -19.18 10.36
C CYS A 183 0.63 -20.45 10.58
N GLY A 184 0.95 -20.79 11.83
CA GLY A 184 1.64 -22.04 12.18
C GLY A 184 3.16 -22.06 11.97
N ALA A 185 3.75 -21.03 11.38
CA ALA A 185 5.20 -20.81 11.38
C ALA A 185 5.48 -19.31 11.53
N ARG A 186 6.21 -18.90 12.56
CA ARG A 186 6.79 -17.55 12.64
C ARG A 186 8.14 -17.60 11.93
N PRO A 187 8.28 -17.11 10.68
CA PRO A 187 9.57 -17.05 10.05
C PRO A 187 10.42 -15.96 10.71
N ASN A 188 11.73 -16.15 10.65
CA ASN A 188 12.79 -15.24 11.07
C ASN A 188 12.92 -13.99 10.16
N ALA A 189 12.02 -13.83 9.18
CA ALA A 189 11.84 -12.63 8.39
C ALA A 189 10.34 -12.37 8.21
N SER A 190 9.92 -11.14 8.45
CA SER A 190 8.53 -10.72 8.34
C SER A 190 8.45 -9.28 7.85
N ASN A 191 7.36 -8.92 7.17
CA ASN A 191 7.11 -7.52 6.85
C ASN A 191 6.65 -6.79 8.13
N CYS A 192 7.28 -5.65 8.43
CA CYS A 192 7.03 -4.88 9.65
C CYS A 192 6.33 -3.56 9.31
N VAL A 193 5.22 -3.27 10.01
CA VAL A 193 4.59 -1.95 10.00
C VAL A 193 4.93 -1.26 11.31
N SER A 194 5.81 -0.26 11.29
CA SER A 194 6.16 0.54 12.48
C SER A 194 5.00 1.43 12.88
N LEU A 195 4.74 1.53 14.19
CA LEU A 195 3.59 2.21 14.78
C LEU A 195 4.06 3.28 15.75
N GLU A 196 3.56 4.50 15.60
CA GLU A 196 3.81 5.60 16.52
C GLU A 196 2.49 6.29 16.89
N PRO A 197 2.29 6.66 18.17
CA PRO A 197 1.29 7.64 18.55
C PRO A 197 1.65 9.00 17.92
N ARG A 198 0.64 9.84 17.68
CA ARG A 198 0.84 11.20 17.11
C ARG A 198 1.93 11.97 17.87
N GLY A 199 3.01 12.35 17.17
CA GLY A 199 4.04 13.28 17.68
C GLY A 199 5.42 12.71 18.04
N SER A 200 5.75 11.49 17.62
CA SER A 200 7.00 10.80 18.01
C SER A 200 8.01 10.70 16.83
N ARG A 201 9.31 10.47 17.11
CA ARG A 201 10.40 10.39 16.10
C ARG A 201 10.99 8.97 16.03
N MET A 202 11.12 8.48 14.80
CA MET A 202 11.48 7.10 14.42
C MET A 202 12.89 6.64 14.86
N THR A 203 12.96 5.46 15.48
CA THR A 203 14.14 4.57 15.38
C THR A 203 13.68 3.14 15.10
N CYS A 204 14.06 2.59 13.94
CA CYS A 204 13.81 1.18 13.61
C CYS A 204 14.76 0.32 14.46
N GLY A 205 14.28 -0.15 15.61
CA GLY A 205 15.06 -0.98 16.52
C GLY A 205 15.19 -2.41 16.01
N ARG A 206 16.43 -2.84 15.72
CA ARG A 206 16.76 -4.26 15.61
C ARG A 206 16.46 -4.93 16.96
N SER A 207 15.52 -5.87 17.01
CA SER A 207 15.50 -6.84 18.11
C SER A 207 16.70 -7.78 17.96
N ARG A 208 17.41 -8.01 19.07
CA ARG A 208 18.37 -9.11 19.23
C ARG A 208 17.63 -10.39 19.53
#